data_AF-A0AAV9UKC8-F1
#
_entry.id   AF-A0AAV9UKC8-F1
#
_cell.length_a   1.000
_cell.length_b   1.000
_cell.length_c   1.000
_cell.angle_alpha   90.00
_cell.angle_beta   90.00
_cell.angle_gamma   90.00
#
_symmetry.space_group_name_H-M   'P 1'
#
loop_
_entity.id
_entity.type
_entity.pdbx_description
1 polymer ?
#
loop_
_entity_poly.entity_id
_entity_poly.type
_entity_poly.pdbx_seq_one_letter_code
_entity_poly.pdbx_strand_id
1 'polypeptide(L)'
;MANLLDNDPLAEEFAGGPVASFRLSPQDYHRYHSPVTGTVKWYKRFSGNYYNVDPLNLRSRIDILTTNARCAVCLETEKYGEVLFVAIGATDVGTVNFRDEARLVGSRIRKGDEIGRFEFGGSSILVVFQKGRIHFDEDLLKWSQQMIMTDVEVGMGLGRLQEREE
;
A
#
# COMPACT_ATOMS: atom_id res chain seq x y z
N MET A 1 2.16 9.96 7.67
CA MET A 1 2.58 8.61 8.10
C MET A 1 1.97 8.24 9.44
N ALA A 2 2.13 9.06 10.50
CA ALA A 2 1.53 8.81 11.82
C ALA A 2 0.04 8.41 11.76
N ASN A 3 -0.82 9.21 11.12
CA ASN A 3 -2.25 8.88 11.00
C ASN A 3 -2.51 7.56 10.26
N LEU A 4 -1.67 7.17 9.30
CA LEU A 4 -1.84 5.93 8.53
C LEU A 4 -1.73 4.70 9.42
N LEU A 5 -0.98 4.77 10.52
CA LEU A 5 -0.89 3.71 11.52
C LEU A 5 -1.50 4.12 12.87
N ASP A 6 -2.43 5.07 12.88
CA ASP A 6 -3.13 5.53 14.10
C ASP A 6 -2.19 5.99 15.23
N ASN A 7 -1.18 6.79 14.85
CA ASN A 7 -0.12 7.33 15.72
C ASN A 7 0.76 6.26 16.37
N ASP A 8 0.78 5.05 15.82
CA ASP A 8 1.69 4.01 16.26
C ASP A 8 3.16 4.41 15.99
N PRO A 9 4.09 4.24 16.95
CA PRO A 9 5.50 4.59 16.78
C PRO A 9 6.17 3.91 15.57
N LEU A 10 5.66 2.76 15.11
CA LEU A 10 6.15 2.10 13.90
C LEU A 10 6.05 2.98 12.64
N ALA A 11 5.19 4.00 12.65
CA ALA A 11 5.08 4.98 11.57
C ALA A 11 6.37 5.77 11.34
N GLU A 12 7.22 5.92 12.36
CA GLU A 12 8.49 6.64 12.26
C GLU A 12 9.48 5.94 11.32
N GLU A 13 9.47 4.60 11.27
CA GLU A 13 10.32 3.80 10.37
C GLU A 13 10.08 4.11 8.89
N PHE A 14 8.89 4.63 8.56
CA PHE A 14 8.45 4.95 7.20
C PHE A 14 8.37 6.46 6.92
N ALA A 15 8.76 7.31 7.87
CA ALA A 15 8.71 8.75 7.70
C ALA A 15 9.65 9.24 6.59
N GLY A 16 9.10 10.03 5.65
CA GLY A 16 9.84 10.51 4.47
C GLY A 16 10.19 9.42 3.45
N GLY A 17 9.58 8.23 3.57
CA GLY A 17 9.74 7.12 2.66
C GLY A 17 8.97 7.28 1.34
N PRO A 18 9.42 6.62 0.24
CA PRO A 18 8.68 6.56 -1.01
C PRO A 18 7.33 5.85 -0.84
N VAL A 19 6.28 6.39 -1.46
CA VAL A 19 4.93 5.81 -1.42
C VAL A 19 4.40 5.61 -2.84
N ALA A 20 3.98 4.39 -3.16
CA ALA A 20 3.15 4.11 -4.31
C ALA A 20 1.68 4.04 -3.86
N SER A 21 0.81 4.79 -4.52
CA SER A 21 -0.63 4.85 -4.24
C SER A 21 -1.40 4.33 -5.44
N PHE A 22 -2.20 3.30 -5.22
CA PHE A 22 -3.02 2.67 -6.25
C PHE A 22 -4.49 2.84 -5.89
N ARG A 23 -5.30 3.12 -6.90
CA ARG A 23 -6.76 3.19 -6.80
C ARG A 23 -7.35 2.15 -7.73
N LEU A 24 -8.24 1.32 -7.20
CA LEU A 24 -8.99 0.32 -7.93
C LEU A 24 -10.43 0.83 -8.08
N SER A 25 -10.83 1.05 -9.33
CA SER A 25 -12.20 1.33 -9.73
C SER A 25 -13.01 0.03 -9.71
N PRO A 26 -14.35 0.07 -9.60
CA PRO A 26 -15.18 -1.15 -9.47
C PRO A 26 -14.99 -2.21 -10.56
N GLN A 27 -14.54 -1.82 -11.75
CA GLN A 27 -14.27 -2.71 -12.88
C GLN A 27 -12.87 -3.36 -12.86
N ASP A 28 -11.98 -2.92 -11.97
CA ASP A 28 -10.59 -3.35 -11.93
C ASP A 28 -10.44 -4.71 -11.23
N TYR A 29 -9.24 -5.28 -11.29
CA TYR A 29 -8.89 -6.51 -10.59
C TYR A 29 -8.66 -6.25 -9.09
N HIS A 30 -9.57 -6.75 -8.24
CA HIS A 30 -9.60 -6.45 -6.80
C HIS A 30 -8.82 -7.43 -5.90
N ARG A 31 -7.96 -8.26 -6.49
CA ARG A 31 -7.03 -9.07 -5.71
C ARG A 31 -5.67 -8.41 -5.77
N TYR A 32 -4.97 -8.43 -4.66
CA TYR A 32 -3.70 -7.75 -4.55
C TYR A 32 -2.59 -8.71 -4.13
N HIS A 33 -1.42 -8.45 -4.70
CA HIS A 33 -0.27 -9.33 -4.68
C HIS A 33 0.90 -8.64 -3.98
N SER A 34 1.76 -9.43 -3.33
CA SER A 34 2.94 -8.89 -2.68
C SER A 34 3.90 -8.29 -3.72
N PRO A 35 4.30 -7.01 -3.60
CA PRO A 35 5.25 -6.39 -4.52
C PRO A 35 6.68 -6.88 -4.32
N VAL A 36 6.96 -7.51 -3.17
CA VAL A 36 8.29 -7.91 -2.72
C VAL A 36 8.27 -9.31 -2.08
N THR A 37 9.43 -9.96 -2.07
CA THR A 37 9.64 -11.17 -1.26
C THR A 37 10.11 -10.75 0.13
N GLY A 38 9.46 -11.26 1.18
CA GLY A 38 9.77 -10.92 2.55
C GLY A 38 9.11 -11.82 3.57
N THR A 39 9.40 -11.57 4.84
CA THR A 39 8.78 -12.25 5.98
C THR A 39 7.84 -11.29 6.68
N VAL A 40 6.63 -11.74 7.05
CA VAL A 40 5.67 -10.92 7.78
C VAL A 40 6.25 -10.55 9.16
N LYS A 41 6.56 -9.27 9.36
CA LYS A 41 7.05 -8.73 10.65
C LYS A 41 5.89 -8.47 11.59
N TRP A 42 4.82 -7.86 11.08
CA TRP A 42 3.58 -7.60 11.83
C TRP A 42 2.41 -7.37 10.89
N TYR A 43 1.20 -7.57 11.43
CA TYR A 43 -0.07 -7.28 10.77
C TYR A 43 -0.97 -6.49 11.73
N LYS A 44 -1.64 -5.45 11.25
CA LYS A 44 -2.57 -4.64 12.02
C LYS A 44 -3.85 -4.35 11.23
N ARG A 45 -4.98 -4.34 11.93
CA ARG A 45 -6.28 -3.92 11.41
C ARG A 45 -6.73 -2.68 12.15
N PHE A 46 -7.15 -1.68 11.39
CA PHE A 46 -7.63 -0.41 11.90
C PHE A 46 -9.11 -0.28 11.56
N SER A 47 -9.93 -0.01 12.59
CA SER A 47 -11.32 0.39 12.38
C SER A 47 -11.37 1.79 11.79
N GLY A 48 -12.47 2.12 11.12
CA GLY A 48 -12.64 3.42 10.51
C GLY A 48 -13.94 3.51 9.73
N ASN A 49 -14.09 4.63 9.03
CA ASN A 49 -15.22 4.87 8.15
C ASN A 49 -15.02 4.17 6.79
N TYR A 50 -16.01 4.28 5.91
CA TYR A 50 -15.94 3.81 4.53
C TYR A 50 -16.34 4.94 3.60
N TYR A 51 -15.53 6.00 3.55
CA TYR A 51 -15.71 7.07 2.58
C TYR A 51 -15.27 6.62 1.18
N ASN A 52 -15.89 7.16 0.14
CA ASN A 52 -15.59 6.80 -1.23
C ASN A 52 -14.21 7.36 -1.64
N VAL A 53 -13.39 6.53 -2.29
CA VAL A 53 -12.03 6.85 -2.76
C VAL A 53 -11.97 7.41 -4.19
N ASP A 54 -13.07 7.97 -4.69
CA ASP A 54 -13.11 8.67 -5.99
C ASP A 54 -12.03 9.79 -6.05
N PRO A 55 -11.40 10.00 -7.23
CA PRO A 55 -10.45 11.11 -7.45
C PRO A 55 -10.90 12.47 -6.91
N LEU A 56 -12.20 12.80 -6.96
CA LEU A 56 -12.70 14.06 -6.40
C LEU A 56 -12.53 14.12 -4.86
N ASN A 57 -12.76 12.99 -4.17
CA ASN A 57 -12.60 12.89 -2.73
C ASN A 57 -11.13 12.82 -2.32
N LEU A 58 -10.27 12.15 -3.12
CA LEU A 58 -8.82 12.14 -2.90
C LEU A 58 -8.20 13.54 -3.00
N ARG A 59 -8.81 14.44 -3.78
CA ARG A 59 -8.41 15.86 -3.91
C ARG A 59 -9.12 16.77 -2.91
N SER A 60 -10.03 16.24 -2.10
CA SER A 60 -10.77 17.01 -1.11
C SER A 60 -9.96 17.22 0.17
N ARG A 61 -10.51 17.98 1.12
CA ARG A 61 -9.92 18.15 2.46
C ARG A 61 -10.17 16.97 3.41
N ILE A 62 -10.91 15.95 2.96
CA ILE A 62 -11.25 14.79 3.78
C ILE A 62 -10.09 13.80 3.72
N ASP A 63 -9.54 13.45 4.88
CA ASP A 63 -8.49 12.43 4.99
C ASP A 63 -9.09 11.02 4.88
N ILE A 64 -9.44 10.64 3.65
CA ILE A 64 -10.07 9.34 3.36
C ILE A 64 -9.09 8.17 3.49
N LEU A 65 -7.78 8.38 3.31
CA LEU A 65 -6.79 7.29 3.34
C LEU A 65 -6.46 6.83 4.76
N THR A 66 -6.56 7.72 5.75
CA THR A 66 -6.24 7.37 7.15
C THR A 66 -7.48 7.29 8.05
N THR A 67 -8.61 7.86 7.63
CA THR A 67 -9.88 7.72 8.38
C THR A 67 -10.65 6.45 8.00
N ASN A 68 -10.41 5.90 6.80
CA ASN A 68 -11.08 4.68 6.40
C ASN A 68 -10.56 3.44 7.13
N ALA A 69 -11.43 2.45 7.27
CA ALA A 69 -11.07 1.11 7.72
C ALA A 69 -10.02 0.51 6.76
N ARG A 70 -8.98 -0.07 7.35
CA ARG A 70 -7.81 -0.54 6.59
C ARG A 70 -7.07 -1.65 7.32
N CYS A 71 -6.30 -2.41 6.58
CA CYS A 71 -5.42 -3.43 7.10
C CYS A 71 -4.01 -3.18 6.57
N ALA A 72 -3.01 -3.33 7.43
CA ALA A 72 -1.61 -3.11 7.11
C ALA A 72 -0.79 -4.34 7.45
N VAL A 73 0.10 -4.73 6.55
CA VAL A 73 1.12 -5.75 6.77
C VAL A 73 2.49 -5.14 6.53
N CYS A 74 3.41 -5.34 7.46
CA CYS A 74 4.83 -5.04 7.24
C CYS A 74 5.58 -6.31 6.88
N LEU A 75 6.30 -6.24 5.77
CA LEU A 75 7.21 -7.28 5.30
C LEU A 75 8.64 -6.83 5.57
N GLU A 76 9.37 -7.62 6.36
CA GLU A 76 10.82 -7.52 6.44
C GLU A 76 11.43 -8.19 5.20
N THR A 77 12.20 -7.42 4.42
CA THR A 77 12.79 -7.88 3.17
C THR A 77 14.30 -7.75 3.21
N GLU A 78 14.97 -8.65 2.49
CA GLU A 78 16.44 -8.66 2.42
C GLU A 78 17.01 -7.44 1.69
N LYS A 79 16.35 -7.01 0.60
CA LYS A 79 16.85 -5.94 -0.28
C LYS A 79 16.27 -4.57 0.05
N TYR A 80 14.98 -4.49 0.36
CA TYR A 80 14.24 -3.23 0.47
C TYR A 80 14.10 -2.76 1.93
N GLY A 81 14.69 -3.47 2.90
CA GLY A 81 14.39 -3.25 4.32
C GLY A 81 12.94 -3.59 4.61
N GLU A 82 12.27 -2.76 5.38
CA GLU A 82 10.84 -2.95 5.68
C GLU A 82 9.95 -2.31 4.61
N VAL A 83 8.95 -3.07 4.17
CA VAL A 83 7.97 -2.63 3.19
C VAL A 83 6.59 -2.78 3.79
N LEU A 84 5.89 -1.66 3.90
CA LEU A 84 4.55 -1.60 4.45
C LEU A 84 3.54 -1.63 3.31
N PHE A 85 2.65 -2.62 3.34
CA PHE A 85 1.54 -2.75 2.42
C PHE A 85 0.24 -2.46 3.18
N VAL A 86 -0.53 -1.47 2.72
CA VAL A 86 -1.79 -1.06 3.34
C VAL A 86 -2.91 -1.17 2.34
N ALA A 87 -3.92 -1.97 2.66
CA ALA A 87 -5.15 -2.06 1.88
C ALA A 87 -6.26 -1.27 2.60
N ILE A 88 -6.86 -0.32 1.90
CA ILE A 88 -7.82 0.65 2.43
C ILE A 88 -9.16 0.40 1.75
N GLY A 89 -10.18 0.07 2.56
CA GLY A 89 -11.54 -0.09 2.07
C GLY A 89 -12.18 1.26 1.77
N ALA A 90 -13.21 1.28 0.92
CA ALA A 90 -14.05 2.44 0.67
C ALA A 90 -15.53 2.10 0.80
N THR A 91 -16.41 3.07 0.51
CA THR A 91 -17.86 2.84 0.46
C THR A 91 -18.18 1.62 -0.41
N ASP A 92 -19.11 0.79 0.06
CA ASP A 92 -19.53 -0.49 -0.52
C ASP A 92 -18.49 -1.63 -0.50
N VAL A 93 -17.26 -1.36 -0.04
CA VAL A 93 -16.26 -2.41 0.23
C VAL A 93 -16.57 -3.08 1.55
N GLY A 94 -17.24 -4.23 1.46
CA GLY A 94 -17.74 -4.97 2.61
C GLY A 94 -16.63 -5.42 3.57
N THR A 95 -15.42 -5.73 3.08
CA THR A 95 -14.28 -6.10 3.92
C THR A 95 -12.94 -6.01 3.17
N VAL A 96 -11.88 -5.58 3.88
CA VAL A 96 -10.47 -5.75 3.46
C VAL A 96 -9.97 -7.10 3.95
N ASN A 97 -9.73 -8.05 3.04
CA ASN A 97 -9.40 -9.43 3.39
C ASN A 97 -7.96 -9.79 3.02
N PHE A 98 -7.10 -9.94 4.03
CA PHE A 98 -5.80 -10.57 3.85
C PHE A 98 -5.90 -12.08 4.04
N ARG A 99 -5.10 -12.82 3.28
CA ARG A 99 -4.91 -14.26 3.48
C ARG A 99 -4.26 -14.54 4.82
N ASP A 100 -4.50 -15.72 5.38
CA ASP A 100 -4.01 -16.08 6.71
C ASP A 100 -2.48 -16.05 6.78
N GLU A 101 -1.80 -16.47 5.72
CA GLU A 101 -0.35 -16.44 5.62
C GLU A 101 0.21 -15.01 5.68
N ALA A 102 -0.50 -14.03 5.13
CA ALA A 102 -0.10 -12.62 5.17
C ALA A 102 -0.39 -11.94 6.51
N ARG A 103 -1.16 -12.61 7.39
CA ARG A 103 -1.48 -12.14 8.75
C ARG A 103 -0.61 -12.80 9.81
N LEU A 104 0.03 -13.92 9.49
CA LEU A 104 0.82 -14.70 10.42
C LEU A 104 2.26 -14.18 10.48
N VAL A 105 2.67 -13.64 11.63
CA VAL A 105 4.04 -13.20 11.88
C VAL A 105 5.02 -14.36 11.67
N GLY A 106 6.12 -14.10 10.97
CA GLY A 106 7.13 -15.11 10.60
C GLY A 106 6.82 -15.88 9.31
N SER A 107 5.63 -15.72 8.74
CA SER A 107 5.27 -16.31 7.45
C SER A 107 6.09 -15.70 6.31
N ARG A 108 6.55 -16.54 5.37
CA ARG A 108 7.31 -16.10 4.19
C ARG A 108 6.38 -15.88 3.00
N ILE A 109 6.41 -14.66 2.45
CA ILE A 109 5.64 -14.25 1.28
C ILE A 109 6.60 -13.98 0.12
N ARG A 110 6.30 -14.48 -1.08
CA ARG A 110 7.09 -14.24 -2.29
C ARG A 110 6.47 -13.11 -3.10
N LYS A 111 7.32 -12.38 -3.83
CA LYS A 111 6.86 -11.40 -4.83
C LYS A 111 5.91 -12.09 -5.81
N GLY A 112 4.74 -11.49 -6.00
CA GLY A 112 3.68 -12.02 -6.88
C GLY A 112 2.67 -12.92 -6.18
N ASP A 113 2.93 -13.39 -4.95
CA ASP A 113 1.92 -14.14 -4.19
C ASP A 113 0.70 -13.26 -3.93
N GLU A 114 -0.50 -13.81 -4.12
CA GLU A 114 -1.74 -13.15 -3.72
C GLU A 114 -1.78 -13.07 -2.19
N ILE A 115 -1.87 -11.86 -1.63
CA ILE A 115 -1.88 -11.63 -0.18
C ILE A 115 -3.25 -11.20 0.34
N GLY A 116 -4.19 -10.90 -0.55
CA GLY A 116 -5.56 -10.58 -0.18
C GLY A 116 -6.40 -10.08 -1.33
N ARG A 117 -7.59 -9.60 -0.98
CA ARG A 117 -8.55 -9.01 -1.91
C ARG A 117 -9.51 -8.05 -1.20
N PHE A 118 -10.10 -7.16 -1.99
CA PHE A 118 -11.26 -6.36 -1.58
C PHE A 118 -12.55 -7.07 -2.01
N GLU A 119 -13.59 -6.98 -1.17
CA GLU A 119 -14.95 -7.43 -1.52
C GLU A 119 -15.76 -6.22 -2.01
N PHE A 120 -16.14 -6.20 -3.29
CA PHE A 120 -17.03 -5.25 -4.01
C PHE A 120 -16.77 -3.73 -3.82
N GLY A 121 -16.74 -2.92 -4.88
CA GLY A 121 -16.65 -1.46 -4.78
C GLY A 121 -15.23 -0.89 -4.91
N GLY A 122 -15.11 0.44 -4.92
CA GLY A 122 -13.82 1.11 -5.13
C GLY A 122 -12.87 0.94 -3.94
N SER A 123 -11.56 0.85 -4.17
CA SER A 123 -10.59 0.63 -3.08
C SER A 123 -9.23 1.25 -3.37
N SER A 124 -8.40 1.36 -2.34
CA SER A 124 -7.05 1.93 -2.48
C SER A 124 -6.01 1.05 -1.81
N ILE A 125 -4.81 1.01 -2.39
CA ILE A 125 -3.66 0.32 -1.84
C ILE A 125 -2.52 1.33 -1.73
N LEU A 126 -1.83 1.32 -0.59
CA LEU A 126 -0.57 2.02 -0.42
C LEU A 126 0.55 1.01 -0.23
N VAL A 127 1.65 1.20 -0.95
CA VAL A 127 2.91 0.50 -0.71
C VAL A 127 3.95 1.53 -0.30
N VAL A 128 4.46 1.41 0.91
CA VAL A 128 5.37 2.36 1.53
C VAL A 128 6.70 1.69 1.79
N PHE A 129 7.76 2.33 1.34
CA PHE A 129 9.14 1.87 1.55
C PHE A 129 9.83 2.77 2.57
N GLN A 130 10.83 2.24 3.30
CA GLN A 130 11.69 3.09 4.11
C GLN A 130 12.45 4.10 3.22
N LYS A 131 12.81 5.25 3.80
CA LYS A 131 13.56 6.30 3.11
C LYS A 131 14.87 5.76 2.53
N GLY A 132 15.15 6.13 1.28
CA GLY A 132 16.40 5.76 0.58
C GLY A 132 16.50 4.30 0.14
N ARG A 133 15.38 3.55 0.12
CA ARG A 133 15.38 2.14 -0.32
C ARG A 133 15.11 1.95 -1.80
N ILE A 134 14.28 2.79 -2.40
CA ILE A 134 13.91 2.69 -3.81
C ILE A 134 13.90 4.08 -4.47
N HIS A 135 14.07 4.06 -5.78
CA HIS A 135 13.78 5.18 -6.66
C HIS A 135 12.66 4.77 -7.62
N PHE A 136 11.57 5.54 -7.69
CA PHE A 136 10.53 5.32 -8.70
C PHE A 136 11.02 5.77 -10.07
N ASP A 137 10.47 5.17 -11.12
CA ASP A 137 10.80 5.55 -12.49
C ASP A 137 10.42 7.03 -12.76
N GLU A 138 11.25 7.74 -13.54
CA GLU A 138 11.15 9.20 -13.71
C GLU A 138 9.83 9.66 -14.33
N ASP A 139 9.26 8.85 -15.23
CA ASP A 139 7.98 9.11 -15.87
C ASP A 139 6.83 9.06 -14.86
N LEU A 140 6.81 8.06 -13.97
CA LEU A 140 5.84 7.95 -12.89
C LEU A 140 5.92 9.15 -11.93
N LEU A 141 7.14 9.59 -11.60
CA LEU A 141 7.35 10.79 -10.78
C LEU A 141 6.81 12.05 -11.47
N LYS A 142 7.10 12.21 -12.76
CA LYS A 142 6.62 13.34 -13.57
C LYS A 142 5.09 13.39 -13.64
N TRP A 143 4.43 12.24 -13.84
CA TRP A 143 2.96 12.16 -13.88
C TRP A 143 2.33 12.40 -12.52
N SER A 144 2.94 11.87 -11.46
CA SER A 144 2.51 12.10 -10.09
C SER A 144 2.52 13.59 -9.71
N GLN A 145 3.58 14.32 -10.08
CA GLN A 145 3.68 15.78 -9.86
C GLN A 145 2.58 16.58 -10.59
N GLN A 146 2.05 16.05 -11.69
CA GLN A 146 0.95 16.64 -12.45
C GLN A 146 -0.43 16.13 -12.01
N MET A 147 -0.48 15.29 -10.98
CA MET A 147 -1.70 14.63 -10.49
C MET A 147 -2.40 13.79 -11.56
N ILE A 148 -1.63 13.20 -12.47
CA ILE A 148 -2.10 12.30 -13.52
C ILE A 148 -2.04 10.87 -13.00
N MET A 149 -3.19 10.19 -12.99
CA MET A 149 -3.25 8.76 -12.71
C MET A 149 -2.73 8.00 -13.93
N THR A 150 -1.87 7.03 -13.70
CA THR A 150 -1.28 6.18 -14.74
C THR A 150 -1.78 4.76 -14.53
N ASP A 151 -2.25 4.13 -15.60
CA ASP A 151 -2.65 2.72 -15.56
C ASP A 151 -1.42 1.84 -15.38
N VAL A 152 -1.53 0.80 -14.56
CA VAL A 152 -0.45 -0.14 -14.26
C VAL A 152 -1.00 -1.55 -14.20
N GLU A 153 -0.16 -2.53 -14.55
CA GLU A 153 -0.51 -3.95 -14.52
C GLU A 153 0.24 -4.70 -13.42
N VAL A 154 -0.33 -5.82 -12.95
CA VAL A 154 0.33 -6.70 -12.01
C VAL A 154 1.60 -7.26 -12.66
N GLY A 155 2.75 -7.01 -12.02
CA GLY A 155 4.07 -7.44 -12.51
C GLY A 155 4.87 -6.34 -13.21
N MET A 156 4.25 -5.20 -13.52
CA MET A 156 4.96 -4.04 -14.05
C MET A 156 5.98 -3.51 -13.03
N GLY A 157 7.19 -3.20 -13.50
CA GLY A 157 8.18 -2.49 -12.69
C GLY A 157 7.78 -1.02 -12.53
N LEU A 158 7.91 -0.48 -11.32
CA LEU A 158 7.58 0.92 -11.02
C LEU A 158 8.81 1.73 -10.56
N GLY A 159 9.95 1.07 -10.48
CA GLY A 159 11.15 1.64 -9.89
C GLY A 159 12.22 0.59 -9.61
N ARG A 160 13.33 1.06 -9.05
CA ARG A 160 14.54 0.27 -8.81
C ARG A 160 15.02 0.43 -7.38
N LEU A 161 15.80 -0.55 -6.92
CA LEU A 161 16.49 -0.44 -5.64
C LEU A 161 17.46 0.74 -5.72
N GLN A 162 17.48 1.58 -4.68
CA GLN A 162 18.52 2.59 -4.54
C GLN A 162 19.73 1.91 -3.91
N GLU A 163 20.83 1.86 -4.65
CA GLU A 163 22.10 1.40 -4.11
C GLU A 163 22.52 2.34 -2.98
N ARG A 164 22.93 1.79 -1.84
CA ARG A 164 23.52 2.60 -0.78
C ARG A 164 24.88 3.06 -1.30
N GLU A 165 25.08 4.38 -1.39
CA GLU A 165 26.45 4.91 -1.42
C GLU A 165 27.12 4.44 -0.12
N GLU A 166 28.23 3.71 -0.25
CA GLU A 166 29.07 3.24 0.87
C GLU A 166 29.72 4.41 1.63
#